data_AF-A0A4R6RZ02-F1
#
_entry.id   AF-A0A4R6RZ02-F1
#
_cell.length_a   1.000
_cell.length_b   1.000
_cell.length_c   1.000
_cell.angle_alpha   90.00
_cell.angle_beta   90.00
_cell.angle_gamma   90.00
#
_symmetry.space_group_name_H-M   'P 1'
#
loop_
_entity.id
_entity.type
_entity.pdbx_description
1 polymer ?
#
loop_
_entity_poly.entity_id
_entity_poly.type
_entity_poly.pdbx_seq_one_letter_code
_entity_poly.pdbx_strand_id
1 'polypeptide(L)'
;MSVEDQPAVRHSFLLEPGEGWLLSPDLFAYVDRFSEFMEASGLTDEQFIVSPVVNIPIPSVDAMTSDLRTWSAVRPEMMWHPFFWLPDAVSSRVLISDVSGDRLESDEEYLVRVMAQCTLSGLFDVETGTWLDVLAQAGLDLSNDAVLDRVEAWQAGGDDDLLDSIDLSRVFTEADAYTESETVLEASASTASNVKGQWALTADYIGRSVRDMQSAYPQPTVSEYAEVIGTFLVLAYSGFAGGALISDFETREQVQQLVLDTQVEAADFQVIGHQLLSICAQAYVAHKPALDQLGAEADEVEQAYRGLED
;
A
#
# COMPACT_ATOMS: atom_id res chain seq x y z
N MET A 1 -7.76 -32.24 -26.21
CA MET A 1 -7.49 -30.80 -26.07
C MET A 1 -6.44 -30.69 -24.98
N SER A 2 -5.23 -30.28 -25.32
CA SER A 2 -4.18 -30.00 -24.35
C SER A 2 -4.65 -28.85 -23.46
N VAL A 3 -4.27 -28.90 -22.18
CA VAL A 3 -4.62 -27.90 -21.15
C VAL A 3 -3.94 -26.53 -21.42
N GLU A 4 -3.06 -26.44 -22.41
CA GLU A 4 -2.22 -25.27 -22.73
C GLU A 4 -2.94 -24.10 -23.45
N ASP A 5 -4.25 -24.17 -23.71
CA ASP A 5 -4.94 -23.18 -24.57
C ASP A 5 -6.15 -22.48 -23.92
N GLN A 6 -6.36 -22.65 -22.60
CA GLN A 6 -7.38 -21.87 -21.90
C GLN A 6 -6.82 -20.51 -21.49
N PRO A 7 -7.54 -19.40 -21.77
CA PRO A 7 -7.11 -18.08 -21.34
C PRO A 7 -7.04 -18.04 -19.81
N ALA A 8 -6.00 -17.38 -19.29
CA ALA A 8 -5.83 -17.22 -17.86
C ALA A 8 -7.03 -16.50 -17.24
N VAL A 9 -7.59 -17.07 -16.17
CA VAL A 9 -8.67 -16.43 -15.40
C VAL A 9 -8.06 -15.31 -14.56
N ARG A 10 -8.68 -14.13 -14.60
CA ARG A 10 -8.22 -12.93 -13.89
C ARG A 10 -9.39 -12.20 -13.25
N HIS A 11 -9.13 -11.51 -12.13
CA HIS A 11 -10.12 -10.74 -11.37
C HIS A 11 -9.69 -9.30 -11.22
N SER A 12 -10.63 -8.36 -11.41
CA SER A 12 -10.44 -6.97 -10.99
C SER A 12 -10.58 -6.90 -9.47
N PHE A 13 -9.59 -6.30 -8.81
CA PHE A 13 -9.59 -6.14 -7.35
C PHE A 13 -8.72 -4.95 -6.95
N LEU A 14 -9.31 -4.01 -6.18
CA LEU A 14 -8.73 -2.80 -5.59
C LEU A 14 -8.28 -1.68 -6.54
N LEU A 15 -7.71 -2.02 -7.69
CA LEU A 15 -7.22 -1.04 -8.67
C LEU A 15 -8.08 -1.06 -9.94
N GLU A 16 -8.27 0.13 -10.51
CA GLU A 16 -8.98 0.31 -11.77
C GLU A 16 -8.04 0.09 -12.98
N PRO A 17 -8.58 -0.19 -14.18
CA PRO A 17 -7.77 -0.33 -15.39
C PRO A 17 -6.91 0.91 -15.68
N GLY A 18 -5.60 0.70 -15.87
CA GLY A 18 -4.62 1.76 -16.12
C GLY A 18 -4.17 2.51 -14.86
N GLU A 19 -4.71 2.17 -13.70
CA GLU A 19 -4.24 2.73 -12.43
C GLU A 19 -2.93 2.07 -11.98
N GLY A 20 -1.94 2.90 -11.66
CA GLY A 20 -0.67 2.44 -11.11
C GLY A 20 -0.79 1.96 -9.66
N TRP A 21 -0.02 0.93 -9.30
CA TRP A 21 0.09 0.50 -7.91
C TRP A 21 1.05 1.38 -7.09
N LEU A 22 1.87 2.20 -7.73
CA LEU A 22 2.85 3.07 -7.09
C LEU A 22 2.29 4.49 -6.97
N LEU A 23 2.50 5.10 -5.80
CA LEU A 23 2.03 6.42 -5.40
C LEU A 23 0.50 6.54 -5.32
N SER A 24 0.02 7.02 -4.17
CA SER A 24 -1.39 7.31 -3.93
C SER A 24 -1.67 8.81 -4.06
N PRO A 25 -2.35 9.26 -5.13
CA PRO A 25 -2.79 10.65 -5.24
C PRO A 25 -4.03 10.94 -4.39
N ASP A 26 -4.75 9.91 -3.95
CA ASP A 26 -5.97 10.01 -3.15
C ASP A 26 -5.89 9.10 -1.92
N LEU A 27 -5.67 9.73 -0.75
CA LEU A 27 -5.48 9.00 0.50
C LEU A 27 -6.78 8.38 1.03
N PHE A 28 -7.96 8.90 0.68
CA PHE A 28 -9.22 8.22 1.03
C PHE A 28 -9.39 6.95 0.21
N ALA A 29 -9.11 6.99 -1.10
CA ALA A 29 -9.15 5.79 -1.94
C ALA A 29 -8.17 4.70 -1.43
N TYR A 30 -6.99 5.10 -0.95
CA TYR A 30 -6.06 4.17 -0.29
C TYR A 30 -6.63 3.53 0.97
N VAL A 31 -7.29 4.30 1.84
CA VAL A 31 -7.94 3.77 3.06
C VAL A 31 -9.11 2.85 2.72
N ASP A 32 -9.89 3.19 1.68
CA ASP A 32 -11.00 2.36 1.21
C ASP A 32 -10.48 1.01 0.67
N ARG A 33 -9.40 1.01 -0.12
CA ARG A 33 -8.74 -0.21 -0.60
C ARG A 33 -8.23 -1.08 0.54
N PHE A 34 -7.62 -0.47 1.56
CA PHE A 34 -7.18 -1.19 2.72
C PHE A 34 -8.34 -1.89 3.43
N SER A 35 -9.44 -1.16 3.64
CA SER A 35 -10.65 -1.69 4.25
C SER A 35 -11.29 -2.80 3.42
N GLU A 36 -11.33 -2.65 2.10
CA GLU A 36 -11.84 -3.67 1.16
C GLU A 36 -10.99 -4.95 1.20
N PHE A 37 -9.65 -4.84 1.18
CA PHE A 37 -8.77 -6.02 1.30
C PHE A 37 -8.99 -6.72 2.65
N MET A 38 -9.01 -5.96 3.76
CA MET A 38 -9.26 -6.51 5.08
C MET A 38 -10.61 -7.24 5.15
N GLU A 39 -11.69 -6.64 4.65
CA GLU A 39 -13.02 -7.25 4.65
C GLU A 39 -13.05 -8.53 3.81
N ALA A 40 -12.47 -8.49 2.60
CA ALA A 40 -12.44 -9.63 1.69
C ALA A 40 -11.61 -10.78 2.27
N SER A 41 -10.41 -10.50 2.79
CA SER A 41 -9.48 -11.51 3.30
C SER A 41 -9.83 -12.03 4.70
N GLY A 42 -10.53 -11.24 5.51
CA GLY A 42 -10.78 -11.55 6.92
C GLY A 42 -9.58 -11.32 7.85
N LEU A 43 -8.47 -10.79 7.32
CA LEU A 43 -7.28 -10.45 8.10
C LEU A 43 -7.48 -9.16 8.91
N THR A 44 -6.76 -9.03 10.02
CA THR A 44 -6.71 -7.80 10.84
C THR A 44 -5.65 -6.83 10.31
N ASP A 45 -5.69 -5.59 10.76
CA ASP A 45 -4.76 -4.53 10.35
C ASP A 45 -3.28 -4.87 10.65
N GLU A 46 -3.00 -5.49 11.80
CA GLU A 46 -1.65 -5.94 12.19
C GLU A 46 -1.05 -7.01 11.24
N GLN A 47 -1.87 -7.61 10.38
CA GLN A 47 -1.47 -8.68 9.46
C GLN A 47 -1.06 -8.17 8.08
N PHE A 48 -1.03 -6.86 7.88
CA PHE A 48 -0.59 -6.21 6.63
C PHE A 48 0.63 -5.33 6.86
N ILE A 49 1.46 -5.23 5.82
CA ILE A 49 2.39 -4.11 5.65
C ILE A 49 1.69 -3.12 4.72
N VAL A 50 1.67 -1.85 5.11
CA VAL A 50 0.92 -0.80 4.42
C VAL A 50 1.76 0.47 4.35
N SER A 51 1.76 1.11 3.18
CA SER A 51 2.36 2.43 2.98
C SER A 51 1.72 3.06 1.75
N PRO A 52 1.35 4.35 1.77
CA PRO A 52 0.72 5.01 0.62
C PRO A 52 1.66 5.14 -0.58
N VAL A 53 2.94 4.78 -0.45
CA VAL A 53 3.85 4.58 -1.59
C VAL A 53 3.34 3.46 -2.51
N VAL A 54 2.62 2.47 -1.96
CA VAL A 54 2.01 1.37 -2.70
C VAL A 54 0.51 1.31 -2.40
N ASN A 55 -0.32 1.43 -3.43
CA ASN A 55 -1.77 1.54 -3.34
C ASN A 55 -2.50 0.25 -2.91
N ILE A 56 -1.76 -0.84 -2.71
CA ILE A 56 -2.30 -2.15 -2.40
C ILE A 56 -1.65 -2.62 -1.09
N PRO A 57 -2.45 -2.96 -0.07
CA PRO A 57 -1.91 -3.53 1.16
C PRO A 57 -1.39 -4.95 0.90
N ILE A 58 -0.26 -5.31 1.51
CA ILE A 58 0.35 -6.62 1.30
C ILE A 58 0.28 -7.41 2.61
N PRO A 59 -0.36 -8.60 2.62
CA PRO A 59 -0.35 -9.50 3.77
C PRO A 59 1.09 -9.85 4.18
N SER A 60 1.38 -9.75 5.47
CA SER A 60 2.71 -10.02 6.03
C SER A 60 2.80 -11.46 6.52
N VAL A 61 3.68 -12.26 5.90
CA VAL A 61 3.98 -13.62 6.39
C VAL A 61 4.57 -13.57 7.80
N ASP A 62 5.39 -12.57 8.11
CA ASP A 62 6.04 -12.40 9.41
C ASP A 62 5.03 -12.12 10.54
N ALA A 63 3.86 -11.58 10.21
CA ALA A 63 2.78 -11.31 11.17
C ALA A 63 1.87 -12.53 11.42
N MET A 64 2.04 -13.63 10.66
CA MET A 64 1.24 -14.83 10.83
C MET A 64 1.77 -15.69 11.99
N THR A 65 0.85 -16.26 12.77
CA THR A 65 1.21 -17.27 13.77
C THR A 65 1.70 -18.55 13.08
N SER A 66 2.64 -19.26 13.70
CA SER A 66 3.30 -20.45 13.15
C SER A 66 2.40 -21.70 13.06
N ASP A 67 1.10 -21.53 12.83
CA ASP A 67 0.16 -22.63 12.73
C ASP A 67 0.43 -23.46 11.46
N LEU A 68 -0.18 -24.65 11.39
CA LEU A 68 0.09 -25.70 10.38
C LEU A 68 0.07 -25.21 8.92
N ARG A 69 -0.61 -24.10 8.64
CA ARG A 69 -0.61 -23.36 7.36
C ARG A 69 -0.56 -21.86 7.63
N THR A 70 0.33 -21.15 6.95
CA THR A 70 0.57 -19.69 7.09
C THR A 70 -0.71 -18.85 6.97
N TRP A 71 -1.66 -19.26 6.14
CA TRP A 71 -2.87 -18.49 5.79
C TRP A 71 -4.17 -19.11 6.32
N SER A 72 -4.11 -19.78 7.47
CA SER A 72 -5.29 -20.43 8.08
C SER A 72 -6.40 -19.45 8.52
N ALA A 73 -6.07 -18.18 8.72
CA ALA A 73 -7.02 -17.13 9.08
C ALA A 73 -7.67 -16.42 7.86
N VAL A 74 -7.15 -16.66 6.65
CA VAL A 74 -7.66 -16.03 5.42
C VAL A 74 -8.98 -16.68 5.04
N ARG A 75 -9.96 -15.89 4.61
CA ARG A 75 -11.21 -16.41 4.07
C ARG A 75 -10.94 -17.31 2.85
N PRO A 76 -11.50 -18.52 2.79
CA PRO A 76 -11.27 -19.45 1.69
C PRO A 76 -11.56 -18.84 0.31
N GLU A 77 -12.56 -17.96 0.22
CA GLU A 77 -12.95 -17.24 -1.00
C GLU A 77 -11.87 -16.28 -1.51
N MET A 78 -10.89 -15.89 -0.69
CA MET A 78 -9.77 -15.05 -1.11
C MET A 78 -8.51 -15.84 -1.44
N MET A 79 -8.52 -17.16 -1.26
CA MET A 79 -7.38 -18.01 -1.58
C MET A 79 -7.09 -18.11 -3.08
N TRP A 80 -7.85 -17.47 -3.97
CA TRP A 80 -7.45 -17.30 -5.36
C TRP A 80 -6.32 -16.27 -5.53
N HIS A 81 -6.17 -15.31 -4.60
CA HIS A 81 -5.30 -14.15 -4.76
C HIS A 81 -3.82 -14.52 -4.68
N PRO A 82 -2.95 -14.04 -5.58
CA PRO A 82 -1.54 -14.46 -5.65
C PRO A 82 -0.72 -14.27 -4.38
N PHE A 83 -1.01 -13.24 -3.57
CA PHE A 83 -0.31 -12.98 -2.30
C PHE A 83 -0.26 -14.17 -1.34
N PHE A 84 -1.28 -15.05 -1.35
CA PHE A 84 -1.32 -16.22 -0.46
C PHE A 84 -0.51 -17.42 -1.00
N TRP A 85 0.09 -17.27 -2.18
CA TRP A 85 0.86 -18.30 -2.88
C TRP A 85 2.26 -17.83 -3.28
N LEU A 86 2.65 -16.62 -2.87
CA LEU A 86 3.98 -16.09 -3.17
C LEU A 86 5.05 -16.98 -2.53
N PRO A 87 6.12 -17.32 -3.27
CA PRO A 87 7.24 -18.06 -2.70
C PRO A 87 7.98 -17.21 -1.67
N ASP A 88 8.63 -17.86 -0.71
CA ASP A 88 9.38 -17.18 0.37
C ASP A 88 10.38 -16.13 -0.14
N ALA A 89 11.01 -16.39 -1.30
CA ALA A 89 11.95 -15.48 -1.93
C ALA A 89 11.34 -14.12 -2.31
N VAL A 90 10.02 -14.04 -2.48
CA VAL A 90 9.27 -12.82 -2.76
C VAL A 90 8.61 -12.31 -1.48
N SER A 91 7.90 -13.18 -0.74
CA SER A 91 7.06 -12.81 0.39
C SER A 91 7.82 -12.46 1.66
N SER A 92 9.08 -12.89 1.80
CA SER A 92 9.95 -12.54 2.93
C SER A 92 10.76 -11.28 2.65
N ARG A 93 11.18 -10.60 3.72
CA ARG A 93 12.16 -9.51 3.61
C ARG A 93 13.54 -10.01 3.24
N VAL A 94 14.24 -9.21 2.46
CA VAL A 94 15.61 -9.49 2.02
C VAL A 94 16.64 -8.63 2.74
N LEU A 95 17.89 -9.08 2.77
CA LEU A 95 19.02 -8.23 3.14
C LEU A 95 19.46 -7.43 1.92
N ILE A 96 19.52 -6.12 2.06
CA ILE A 96 20.05 -5.19 1.08
C ILE A 96 21.49 -4.87 1.47
N SER A 97 22.42 -5.14 0.56
CA SER A 97 23.83 -4.75 0.70
C SER A 97 24.05 -3.39 0.04
N ASP A 98 24.19 -2.33 0.84
CA ASP A 98 24.48 -0.98 0.35
C ASP A 98 25.83 -0.44 0.85
N VAL A 99 26.14 0.82 0.54
CA VAL A 99 27.42 1.47 0.92
C VAL A 99 27.63 1.58 2.44
N SER A 100 26.56 1.48 3.23
CA SER A 100 26.57 1.52 4.70
C SER A 100 26.67 0.12 5.33
N GLY A 101 26.62 -0.94 4.51
CA GLY A 101 26.66 -2.33 4.92
C GLY A 101 25.36 -3.09 4.60
N ASP A 102 25.25 -4.30 5.13
CA ASP A 102 24.05 -5.10 4.98
C ASP A 102 22.98 -4.64 5.98
N ARG A 103 21.76 -4.40 5.49
CA ARG A 103 20.59 -4.09 6.32
C ARG A 103 19.38 -4.86 5.85
N LEU A 104 18.40 -5.04 6.74
CA LEU A 104 17.10 -5.56 6.33
C LEU A 104 16.37 -4.50 5.49
N GLU A 105 15.63 -4.97 4.50
CA GLU A 105 14.70 -4.18 3.72
C GLU A 105 13.67 -3.46 4.60
N SER A 106 13.44 -2.18 4.33
CA SER A 106 12.39 -1.38 4.97
C SER A 106 10.99 -1.76 4.45
N ASP A 107 9.94 -1.30 5.11
CA ASP A 107 8.56 -1.60 4.73
C ASP A 107 8.25 -1.12 3.31
N GLU A 108 8.65 0.11 2.97
CA GLU A 108 8.41 0.67 1.64
C GLU A 108 9.19 -0.07 0.55
N GLU A 109 10.45 -0.45 0.81
CA GLU A 109 11.24 -1.21 -0.17
C GLU A 109 10.64 -2.59 -0.42
N TYR A 110 10.18 -3.26 0.65
CA TYR A 110 9.48 -4.53 0.58
C TYR A 110 8.22 -4.43 -0.27
N LEU A 111 7.36 -3.44 0.02
CA LEU A 111 6.12 -3.23 -0.72
C LEU A 111 6.38 -2.97 -2.21
N VAL A 112 7.33 -2.08 -2.52
CA VAL A 112 7.71 -1.75 -3.90
C VAL A 112 8.24 -2.97 -4.63
N ARG A 113 9.13 -3.75 -4.00
CA ARG A 113 9.70 -4.95 -4.60
C ARG A 113 8.65 -6.02 -4.87
N VAL A 114 7.80 -6.35 -3.89
CA VAL A 114 6.77 -7.39 -4.05
C VAL A 114 5.81 -7.02 -5.19
N MET A 115 5.36 -5.77 -5.27
CA MET A 115 4.48 -5.32 -6.35
C MET A 115 5.18 -5.29 -7.71
N ALA A 116 6.44 -4.86 -7.77
CA ALA A 116 7.23 -4.92 -8.99
C ALA A 116 7.36 -6.37 -9.50
N GLN A 117 7.68 -7.31 -8.60
CA GLN A 117 7.79 -8.73 -8.95
C GLN A 117 6.43 -9.33 -9.38
N CYS A 118 5.33 -8.98 -8.71
CA CYS A 118 3.99 -9.40 -9.12
C CYS A 118 3.62 -8.85 -10.51
N THR A 119 4.03 -7.63 -10.82
CA THR A 119 3.80 -7.01 -12.14
C THR A 119 4.64 -7.69 -13.23
N LEU A 120 5.95 -7.84 -12.98
CA LEU A 120 6.90 -8.42 -13.94
C LEU A 120 6.63 -9.90 -14.23
N SER A 121 6.12 -10.65 -13.25
CA SER A 121 5.71 -12.05 -13.41
C SER A 121 4.32 -12.21 -14.06
N GLY A 122 3.59 -11.12 -14.30
CA GLY A 122 2.24 -11.13 -14.87
C GLY A 122 1.14 -11.56 -13.90
N LEU A 123 1.45 -11.71 -12.60
CA LEU A 123 0.46 -11.95 -11.56
C LEU A 123 -0.48 -10.76 -11.40
N PHE A 124 0.05 -9.54 -11.52
CA PHE A 124 -0.74 -8.32 -11.64
C PHE A 124 -0.56 -7.69 -13.03
N ASP A 125 -1.64 -7.22 -13.62
CA ASP A 125 -1.65 -6.50 -14.90
C ASP A 125 -2.19 -5.09 -14.69
N VAL A 126 -1.29 -4.11 -14.81
CA VAL A 126 -1.57 -2.69 -14.61
C VAL A 126 -2.53 -2.15 -15.67
N GLU A 127 -2.44 -2.60 -16.93
CA GLU A 127 -3.27 -2.06 -18.01
C GLU A 127 -4.74 -2.41 -17.79
N THR A 128 -5.01 -3.61 -17.29
CA THR A 128 -6.36 -4.10 -17.04
C THR A 128 -6.81 -3.92 -15.59
N GLY A 129 -5.91 -3.63 -14.65
CA GLY A 129 -6.22 -3.57 -13.22
C GLY A 129 -6.60 -4.94 -12.66
N THR A 130 -6.03 -6.03 -13.18
CA THR A 130 -6.47 -7.39 -12.83
C THR A 130 -5.35 -8.27 -12.28
N TRP A 131 -5.75 -9.18 -11.40
CA TRP A 131 -4.91 -10.20 -10.78
C TRP A 131 -5.16 -11.57 -11.41
N LEU A 132 -4.10 -12.38 -11.53
CA LEU A 132 -4.21 -13.78 -11.91
C LEU A 132 -4.90 -14.58 -10.80
N ASP A 133 -5.88 -15.41 -11.17
CA ASP A 133 -6.47 -16.39 -10.26
C ASP A 133 -5.60 -17.64 -10.18
N VAL A 134 -4.86 -17.80 -9.08
CA VAL A 134 -3.93 -18.93 -8.88
C VAL A 134 -4.65 -20.27 -8.82
N LEU A 135 -5.82 -20.31 -8.19
CA LEU A 135 -6.58 -21.56 -8.04
C LEU A 135 -7.20 -21.98 -9.38
N ALA A 136 -7.72 -21.03 -10.16
CA ALA A 136 -8.22 -21.31 -11.49
C ALA A 136 -7.12 -21.81 -12.42
N GLN A 137 -5.87 -21.34 -12.28
CA GLN A 137 -4.72 -21.92 -13.02
C GLN A 137 -4.49 -23.40 -12.68
N ALA A 138 -4.76 -23.80 -11.44
CA ALA A 138 -4.72 -25.20 -11.01
C ALA A 138 -6.01 -25.99 -11.37
N GLY A 139 -6.97 -25.36 -12.06
CA GLY A 139 -8.26 -25.95 -12.42
C GLY A 139 -9.26 -26.01 -11.28
N LEU A 140 -9.10 -25.17 -10.26
CA LEU A 140 -9.97 -25.06 -9.10
C LEU A 140 -10.85 -23.80 -9.21
N ASP A 141 -12.16 -24.00 -9.27
CA ASP A 141 -13.15 -22.93 -9.36
C ASP A 141 -13.83 -22.72 -8.00
N LEU A 142 -13.54 -21.60 -7.34
CA LEU A 142 -14.10 -21.27 -6.02
C LEU A 142 -15.61 -20.98 -6.03
N SER A 143 -16.25 -20.83 -7.20
CA SER A 143 -17.71 -20.75 -7.28
C SER A 143 -18.42 -22.09 -7.03
N ASN A 144 -17.64 -23.18 -6.95
CA ASN A 144 -18.11 -24.50 -6.59
C ASN A 144 -17.93 -24.76 -5.09
N ASP A 145 -19.04 -24.92 -4.37
CA ASP A 145 -19.06 -25.22 -2.94
C ASP A 145 -18.13 -26.38 -2.55
N ALA A 146 -18.01 -27.42 -3.39
CA ALA A 146 -17.13 -28.56 -3.10
C ALA A 146 -15.63 -28.22 -3.19
N VAL A 147 -15.27 -27.22 -4.01
CA VAL A 147 -13.90 -26.69 -4.07
C VAL A 147 -13.65 -25.77 -2.88
N LEU A 148 -14.63 -24.97 -2.48
CA LEU A 148 -14.55 -24.13 -1.30
C LEU A 148 -14.35 -24.97 -0.02
N ASP A 149 -15.18 -26.00 0.18
CA ASP A 149 -15.06 -26.97 1.28
C ASP A 149 -13.67 -27.65 1.30
N ARG A 150 -13.10 -27.90 0.12
CA ARG A 150 -11.77 -28.51 -0.04
C ARG A 150 -10.66 -27.55 0.39
N VAL A 151 -10.75 -26.27 0.01
CA VAL A 151 -9.80 -25.22 0.43
C VAL A 151 -9.91 -24.99 1.95
N GLU A 152 -11.12 -24.93 2.50
CA GLU A 152 -11.35 -24.85 3.96
C GLU A 152 -10.68 -26.01 4.70
N ALA A 153 -10.89 -27.24 4.24
CA ALA A 153 -10.30 -28.42 4.85
C ALA A 153 -8.76 -28.39 4.80
N TRP A 154 -8.18 -27.91 3.70
CA TRP A 154 -6.74 -27.73 3.55
C TRP A 154 -6.18 -26.63 4.48
N GLN A 155 -6.85 -25.47 4.58
CA GLN A 155 -6.48 -24.40 5.50
C GLN A 155 -6.53 -24.83 6.97
N ALA A 156 -7.46 -25.73 7.32
CA ALA A 156 -7.55 -26.36 8.63
C ALA A 156 -6.45 -27.41 8.90
N GLY A 157 -5.50 -27.59 7.97
CA GLY A 157 -4.37 -28.52 8.09
C GLY A 157 -4.59 -29.89 7.44
N GLY A 158 -5.64 -30.04 6.63
CA GLY A 158 -5.82 -31.23 5.79
C GLY A 158 -4.76 -31.33 4.69
N ASP A 159 -4.39 -32.56 4.33
CA ASP A 159 -3.51 -32.82 3.20
C ASP A 159 -4.29 -32.64 1.88
N ASP A 160 -3.65 -31.99 0.89
CA ASP A 160 -4.22 -31.89 -0.45
C ASP A 160 -3.11 -31.84 -1.51
N ASP A 161 -2.88 -32.96 -2.20
CA ASP A 161 -1.78 -33.10 -3.17
C ASP A 161 -1.77 -32.00 -4.25
N LEU A 162 -2.92 -31.45 -4.63
CA LEU A 162 -2.98 -30.41 -5.66
C LEU A 162 -2.63 -29.05 -5.07
N LEU A 163 -3.28 -28.63 -3.98
CA LEU A 163 -3.01 -27.35 -3.32
C LEU A 163 -1.57 -27.29 -2.81
N ASP A 164 -1.06 -28.39 -2.26
CA ASP A 164 0.34 -28.52 -1.82
C ASP A 164 1.36 -28.48 -2.97
N SER A 165 0.91 -28.71 -4.21
CA SER A 165 1.76 -28.65 -5.40
C SER A 165 1.78 -27.31 -6.11
N ILE A 166 0.92 -26.35 -5.70
CA ILE A 166 0.91 -25.01 -6.27
C ILE A 166 2.21 -24.30 -5.86
N ASP A 167 3.03 -24.01 -6.86
CA ASP A 167 4.34 -23.39 -6.68
C ASP A 167 4.54 -22.29 -7.73
N LEU A 168 4.48 -21.04 -7.28
CA LEU A 168 4.69 -19.87 -8.14
C LEU A 168 6.18 -19.55 -8.36
N SER A 169 7.12 -20.24 -7.72
CA SER A 169 8.56 -19.95 -7.85
C SER A 169 9.03 -19.89 -9.32
N ARG A 170 8.43 -20.70 -10.19
CA ARG A 170 8.75 -20.75 -11.62
C ARG A 170 8.46 -19.47 -12.38
N VAL A 171 7.41 -18.73 -12.02
CA VAL A 171 7.09 -17.46 -12.70
C VAL A 171 8.04 -16.34 -12.29
N PHE A 172 8.74 -16.50 -11.16
CA PHE A 172 9.77 -15.57 -10.69
C PHE A 172 11.19 -15.96 -11.13
N THR A 173 11.45 -17.22 -11.52
CA THR A 173 12.78 -17.63 -12.03
C THR A 173 13.14 -17.08 -13.42
N GLU A 174 12.15 -16.68 -14.23
CA GLU A 174 12.38 -15.86 -15.43
C GLU A 174 12.42 -14.35 -15.10
N ALA A 175 11.99 -13.96 -13.90
CA ALA A 175 11.78 -12.59 -13.45
C ALA A 175 12.57 -12.22 -12.17
N ASP A 176 13.77 -12.76 -11.99
CA ASP A 176 14.76 -12.19 -11.05
C ASP A 176 14.35 -12.29 -9.55
N ALA A 177 14.13 -13.52 -9.06
CA ALA A 177 13.68 -13.84 -7.69
C ALA A 177 14.75 -13.87 -6.58
N TYR A 178 16.03 -13.55 -6.86
CA TYR A 178 17.11 -13.71 -5.87
C TYR A 178 17.54 -12.38 -5.25
N THR A 179 18.11 -12.41 -4.05
CA THR A 179 18.56 -11.24 -3.27
C THR A 179 19.52 -10.30 -4.02
N GLU A 180 20.19 -10.81 -5.05
CA GLU A 180 21.09 -10.05 -5.95
C GLU A 180 20.42 -9.65 -7.27
N SER A 181 19.11 -9.80 -7.40
CA SER A 181 18.39 -9.50 -8.63
C SER A 181 18.34 -8.01 -8.92
N GLU A 182 18.31 -7.67 -10.21
CA GLU A 182 18.22 -6.28 -10.67
C GLU A 182 16.97 -5.61 -10.08
N THR A 183 15.86 -6.36 -9.98
CA THR A 183 14.60 -5.87 -9.39
C THR A 183 14.73 -5.48 -7.91
N VAL A 184 15.46 -6.24 -7.08
CA VAL A 184 15.68 -5.89 -5.66
C VAL A 184 16.46 -4.58 -5.56
N LEU A 185 17.53 -4.45 -6.35
CA LEU A 185 18.39 -3.27 -6.36
C LEU A 185 17.66 -2.04 -6.90
N GLU A 186 16.86 -2.19 -7.96
CA GLU A 186 16.05 -1.13 -8.54
C GLU A 186 14.92 -0.67 -7.61
N ALA A 187 14.23 -1.61 -6.97
CA ALA A 187 13.21 -1.29 -5.96
C ALA A 187 13.83 -0.46 -4.83
N SER A 188 14.93 -0.94 -4.23
CA SER A 188 15.63 -0.19 -3.18
C SER A 188 16.11 1.19 -3.65
N ALA A 189 16.75 1.27 -4.82
CA ALA A 189 17.30 2.52 -5.35
C ALA A 189 16.23 3.57 -5.68
N SER A 190 15.03 3.15 -6.08
CA SER A 190 13.92 4.05 -6.43
C SER A 190 13.04 4.41 -5.24
N THR A 191 12.97 3.59 -4.20
CA THR A 191 12.00 3.74 -3.10
C THR A 191 12.14 5.10 -2.39
N ALA A 192 13.35 5.58 -2.13
CA ALA A 192 13.53 6.88 -1.49
C ALA A 192 12.92 8.04 -2.32
N SER A 193 13.01 7.98 -3.65
CA SER A 193 12.36 8.97 -4.54
C SER A 193 10.85 8.81 -4.53
N ASN A 194 10.34 7.57 -4.48
CA ASN A 194 8.91 7.29 -4.39
C ASN A 194 8.31 7.80 -3.07
N VAL A 195 9.01 7.62 -1.94
CA VAL A 195 8.60 8.19 -0.64
C VAL A 195 8.49 9.71 -0.72
N LYS A 196 9.48 10.40 -1.30
CA LYS A 196 9.42 11.86 -1.49
C LYS A 196 8.24 12.26 -2.39
N GLY A 197 8.07 11.57 -3.52
CA GLY A 197 6.93 11.76 -4.41
C GLY A 197 5.60 11.62 -3.67
N GLN A 198 5.46 10.55 -2.86
CA GLN A 198 4.28 10.31 -2.07
C GLN A 198 4.05 11.41 -1.03
N TRP A 199 5.09 11.92 -0.37
CA TRP A 199 4.94 13.02 0.59
C TRP A 199 4.43 14.30 -0.08
N ALA A 200 4.88 14.59 -1.30
CA ALA A 200 4.35 15.70 -2.06
C ALA A 200 2.87 15.48 -2.42
N LEU A 201 2.47 14.29 -2.85
CA LEU A 201 1.06 13.96 -3.14
C LEU A 201 0.19 14.02 -1.88
N THR A 202 0.64 13.46 -0.77
CA THR A 202 -0.02 13.54 0.54
C THR A 202 -0.26 14.99 0.93
N ALA A 203 0.77 15.82 0.87
CA ALA A 203 0.67 17.24 1.19
C ALA A 203 -0.32 17.97 0.27
N ASP A 204 -0.33 17.63 -1.02
CA ASP A 204 -1.23 18.22 -1.99
C ASP A 204 -2.68 17.85 -1.79
N TYR A 205 -2.92 16.56 -1.58
CA TYR A 205 -4.23 16.04 -1.27
C TYR A 205 -4.83 16.69 -0.02
N ILE A 206 -4.08 16.75 1.09
CA ILE A 206 -4.55 17.34 2.35
C ILE A 206 -4.78 18.84 2.18
N GLY A 207 -3.85 19.55 1.51
CA GLY A 207 -3.98 20.98 1.25
C GLY A 207 -5.24 21.34 0.46
N ARG A 208 -5.54 20.58 -0.60
CA ARG A 208 -6.78 20.73 -1.38
C ARG A 208 -8.01 20.40 -0.55
N SER A 209 -8.01 19.26 0.14
CA SER A 209 -9.17 18.77 0.88
C SER A 209 -9.57 19.71 2.03
N VAL A 210 -8.60 20.28 2.76
CA VAL A 210 -8.86 21.29 3.80
C VAL A 210 -9.44 22.57 3.18
N ARG A 211 -8.92 23.02 2.04
CA ARG A 211 -9.43 24.23 1.35
C ARG A 211 -10.84 24.04 0.82
N ASP A 212 -11.12 22.89 0.21
CA ASP A 212 -12.45 22.54 -0.30
C ASP A 212 -13.46 22.51 0.84
N MET A 213 -13.09 21.93 1.99
CA MET A 213 -13.90 21.98 3.20
C MET A 213 -14.14 23.43 3.67
N GLN A 214 -13.11 24.26 3.79
CA GLN A 214 -13.26 25.67 4.21
C GLN A 214 -14.18 26.46 3.26
N SER A 215 -14.14 26.13 1.97
CA SER A 215 -14.99 26.76 0.94
C SER A 215 -16.44 26.27 1.02
N ALA A 216 -16.65 24.97 1.24
CA ALA A 216 -17.97 24.36 1.39
C ALA A 216 -18.67 24.78 2.69
N TYR A 217 -17.90 24.97 3.76
CA TYR A 217 -18.36 25.33 5.09
C TYR A 217 -17.64 26.59 5.58
N PRO A 218 -18.04 27.80 5.14
CA PRO A 218 -17.37 29.04 5.51
C PRO A 218 -17.50 29.43 6.99
N GLN A 219 -18.41 28.76 7.71
CA GLN A 219 -18.63 28.90 9.16
C GLN A 219 -18.94 27.51 9.76
N PRO A 220 -17.96 26.59 9.76
CA PRO A 220 -18.18 25.26 10.29
C PRO A 220 -18.37 25.36 11.81
N THR A 221 -19.21 24.50 12.38
CA THR A 221 -19.25 24.35 13.83
C THR A 221 -17.91 23.79 14.32
N VAL A 222 -17.60 24.03 15.60
CA VAL A 222 -16.37 23.48 16.22
C VAL A 222 -16.32 21.96 16.09
N SER A 223 -17.46 21.28 16.20
CA SER A 223 -17.54 19.81 16.07
C SER A 223 -17.22 19.33 14.65
N GLU A 224 -17.80 19.97 13.63
CA GLU A 224 -17.55 19.62 12.22
C GLU A 224 -16.09 19.84 11.86
N TYR A 225 -15.51 20.97 12.31
CA TYR A 225 -14.11 21.27 12.04
C TYR A 225 -13.17 20.30 12.76
N ALA A 226 -13.49 19.91 14.01
CA ALA A 226 -12.71 18.94 14.76
C ALA A 226 -12.70 17.55 14.12
N GLU A 227 -13.85 17.07 13.65
CA GLU A 227 -13.99 15.79 12.96
C GLU A 227 -13.13 15.75 11.69
N VAL A 228 -13.23 16.79 10.86
CA VAL A 228 -12.51 16.84 9.58
C VAL A 228 -11.00 16.98 9.77
N ILE A 229 -10.56 17.88 10.66
CA ILE A 229 -9.13 18.03 10.96
C ILE A 229 -8.57 16.77 11.60
N GLY A 230 -9.33 16.11 12.47
CA GLY A 230 -8.95 14.81 13.04
C GLY A 230 -8.68 13.77 11.97
N THR A 231 -9.59 13.63 10.99
CA THR A 231 -9.41 12.73 9.85
C THR A 231 -8.17 13.09 9.03
N PHE A 232 -7.95 14.37 8.70
CA PHE A 232 -6.76 14.77 7.94
C PHE A 232 -5.45 14.58 8.69
N LEU A 233 -5.44 14.70 10.01
CA LEU A 233 -4.25 14.40 10.81
C LEU A 233 -3.90 12.92 10.81
N VAL A 234 -4.90 12.04 10.88
CA VAL A 234 -4.69 10.59 10.74
C VAL A 234 -4.17 10.26 9.35
N LEU A 235 -4.77 10.83 8.30
CA LEU A 235 -4.28 10.67 6.93
C LEU A 235 -2.87 11.23 6.73
N ALA A 236 -2.55 12.39 7.30
CA ALA A 236 -1.22 12.98 7.25
C ALA A 236 -0.18 12.07 7.92
N TYR A 237 -0.51 11.54 9.09
CA TYR A 237 0.39 10.68 9.85
C TYR A 237 0.74 9.40 9.09
N SER A 238 -0.27 8.78 8.44
CA SER A 238 -0.08 7.62 7.56
C SER A 238 0.59 8.00 6.23
N GLY A 239 0.24 9.18 5.69
CA GLY A 239 0.71 9.76 4.44
C GLY A 239 2.20 10.07 4.40
N PHE A 240 2.75 10.53 5.53
CA PHE A 240 4.17 10.83 5.73
C PHE A 240 4.94 9.62 6.30
N ALA A 241 4.66 8.41 5.78
CA ALA A 241 5.40 7.18 6.08
C ALA A 241 6.78 7.13 5.39
N GLY A 242 7.65 6.18 5.75
CA GLY A 242 8.96 6.04 5.10
C GLY A 242 10.01 7.13 5.42
N GLY A 243 9.78 8.02 6.38
CA GLY A 243 10.70 9.13 6.73
C GLY A 243 12.14 8.69 7.03
N ALA A 244 12.33 7.46 7.51
CA ALA A 244 13.65 6.87 7.73
C ALA A 244 14.48 6.75 6.44
N LEU A 245 13.86 6.44 5.31
CA LEU A 245 14.55 6.29 4.02
C LEU A 245 15.07 7.62 3.47
N ILE A 246 14.44 8.73 3.85
CA ILE A 246 14.78 10.06 3.35
C ILE A 246 15.43 10.95 4.42
N SER A 247 15.68 10.38 5.61
CA SER A 247 16.24 11.08 6.78
C SER A 247 15.43 12.31 7.21
N ASP A 248 14.11 12.27 6.99
CA ASP A 248 13.16 13.33 7.34
C ASP A 248 12.15 12.76 8.34
N PHE A 249 12.48 12.88 9.62
CA PHE A 249 11.58 12.46 10.71
C PHE A 249 10.73 13.63 11.22
N GLU A 250 11.22 14.86 11.02
CA GLU A 250 10.65 16.07 11.60
C GLU A 250 9.21 16.27 11.15
N THR A 251 8.92 16.09 9.86
CA THR A 251 7.56 16.25 9.32
C THR A 251 6.56 15.30 10.02
N ARG A 252 6.93 14.02 10.19
CA ARG A 252 6.06 13.03 10.85
C ARG A 252 5.91 13.30 12.34
N GLU A 253 6.99 13.68 13.02
CA GLU A 253 6.97 14.05 14.44
C GLU A 253 6.09 15.29 14.69
N GLN A 254 6.16 16.30 13.81
CA GLN A 254 5.31 17.48 13.88
C GLN A 254 3.83 17.12 13.71
N VAL A 255 3.47 16.27 12.73
CA VAL A 255 2.09 15.79 12.57
C VAL A 255 1.63 14.96 13.77
N GLN A 256 2.50 14.10 14.32
CA GLN A 256 2.19 13.34 15.53
C GLN A 256 1.91 14.27 16.72
N GLN A 257 2.68 15.35 16.87
CA GLN A 257 2.43 16.33 17.91
C GLN A 257 1.07 17.00 17.72
N LEU A 258 0.69 17.36 16.50
CA LEU A 258 -0.65 17.90 16.22
C LEU A 258 -1.76 16.92 16.59
N VAL A 259 -1.60 15.61 16.32
CA VAL A 259 -2.53 14.57 16.76
C VAL A 259 -2.69 14.60 18.29
N LEU A 260 -1.58 14.66 19.04
CA LEU A 260 -1.62 14.74 20.50
C LEU A 260 -2.31 16.01 21.00
N ASP A 261 -2.09 17.14 20.32
CA ASP A 261 -2.70 18.43 20.68
C ASP A 261 -4.24 18.41 20.54
N THR A 262 -4.80 17.55 19.67
CA THR A 262 -6.26 17.36 19.58
C THR A 262 -6.88 16.70 20.82
N GLN A 263 -6.07 16.03 21.66
CA GLN A 263 -6.55 15.33 22.85
C GLN A 263 -6.70 16.25 24.08
N VAL A 264 -6.32 17.53 23.95
CA VAL A 264 -6.44 18.52 25.03
C VAL A 264 -7.87 19.07 25.08
N GLU A 265 -8.45 19.19 26.28
CA GLU A 265 -9.85 19.63 26.49
C GLU A 265 -10.17 21.01 25.89
N ALA A 266 -9.15 21.85 25.70
CA ALA A 266 -9.24 23.19 25.11
C ALA A 266 -8.52 23.30 23.76
N ALA A 267 -8.44 22.21 22.99
CA ALA A 267 -7.80 22.20 21.67
C ALA A 267 -8.45 23.24 20.74
N ASP A 268 -7.61 24.09 20.14
CA ASP A 268 -8.03 25.02 19.09
C ASP A 268 -7.79 24.36 17.73
N PHE A 269 -8.82 23.70 17.21
CA PHE A 269 -8.71 22.99 15.95
C PHE A 269 -8.39 23.92 14.78
N GLN A 270 -8.78 25.20 14.83
CA GLN A 270 -8.44 26.17 13.78
C GLN A 270 -6.93 26.40 13.71
N VAL A 271 -6.29 26.57 14.87
CA VAL A 271 -4.82 26.68 14.97
C VAL A 271 -4.16 25.39 14.48
N ILE A 272 -4.65 24.23 14.89
CA ILE A 272 -4.12 22.91 14.47
C ILE A 272 -4.24 22.75 12.94
N GLY A 273 -5.38 23.12 12.35
CA GLY A 273 -5.58 23.07 10.90
C GLY A 273 -4.63 23.97 10.13
N HIS A 274 -4.36 25.19 10.61
CA HIS A 274 -3.36 26.07 10.01
C HIS A 274 -1.94 25.51 10.12
N GLN A 275 -1.59 24.91 11.26
CA GLN A 275 -0.29 24.25 11.42
C GLN A 275 -0.13 23.07 10.47
N LEU A 276 -1.17 22.24 10.34
CA LEU A 276 -1.18 21.12 9.38
C LEU A 276 -0.97 21.60 7.94
N LEU A 277 -1.67 22.68 7.51
CA LEU A 277 -1.49 23.27 6.19
C LEU A 277 -0.06 23.78 5.97
N SER A 278 0.55 24.39 7.00
CA SER A 278 1.94 24.85 6.93
C SER A 278 2.93 23.70 6.76
N ILE A 279 2.74 22.61 7.51
CA ILE A 279 3.56 21.39 7.38
C ILE A 279 3.41 20.81 5.97
N CYS A 280 2.17 20.68 5.48
CA CYS A 280 1.91 20.17 4.13
C CYS A 280 2.59 21.04 3.06
N ALA A 281 2.48 22.36 3.15
CA ALA A 281 3.13 23.26 2.20
C ALA A 281 4.66 23.11 2.19
N GLN A 282 5.29 23.01 3.37
CA GLN A 282 6.73 22.80 3.49
C GLN A 282 7.15 21.44 2.89
N ALA A 283 6.44 20.36 3.24
CA ALA A 283 6.70 19.03 2.70
C ALA A 283 6.53 18.98 1.18
N TYR A 284 5.49 19.62 0.64
CA TYR A 284 5.29 19.70 -0.80
C TYR A 284 6.46 20.42 -1.49
N VAL A 285 6.83 21.62 -1.04
CA VAL A 285 7.93 22.38 -1.65
C VAL A 285 9.25 21.61 -1.58
N ALA A 286 9.52 20.94 -0.47
CA ALA A 286 10.74 20.15 -0.28
C ALA A 286 10.81 18.95 -1.24
N HIS A 287 9.68 18.28 -1.47
CA HIS A 287 9.64 16.99 -2.16
C HIS A 287 9.06 17.01 -3.57
N LYS A 288 8.45 18.12 -4.01
CA LYS A 288 7.96 18.32 -5.39
C LYS A 288 8.99 17.99 -6.47
N PRO A 289 10.29 18.34 -6.34
CA PRO A 289 11.27 17.99 -7.37
C PRO A 289 11.41 16.47 -7.60
N ALA A 290 11.18 15.64 -6.59
CA ALA A 290 11.17 14.19 -6.74
C ALA A 290 9.91 13.71 -7.48
N LEU A 291 8.75 14.29 -7.14
CA LEU A 291 7.50 14.00 -7.84
C LEU A 291 7.59 14.36 -9.34
N ASP A 292 8.15 15.52 -9.66
CA ASP A 292 8.34 15.97 -11.05
C ASP A 292 9.27 15.02 -11.84
N GLN A 293 10.28 14.43 -11.19
CA GLN A 293 11.18 13.44 -11.81
C GLN A 293 10.48 12.11 -12.09
N LEU A 294 9.52 11.73 -11.27
CA LEU A 294 8.70 10.54 -11.47
C LEU A 294 7.65 10.74 -12.58
N GLY A 295 7.49 11.96 -13.09
CA GLY A 295 6.53 12.29 -14.14
C GLY A 295 5.07 12.24 -13.66
N ALA A 296 4.86 12.29 -12.35
CA ALA A 296 3.53 12.40 -11.74
C ALA A 296 3.12 13.88 -11.63
N GLU A 297 1.87 14.18 -11.95
CA GLU A 297 1.34 15.55 -11.94
C GLU A 297 0.83 15.93 -10.53
N ALA A 298 1.27 17.08 -10.01
CA ALA A 298 0.65 17.74 -8.86
C ALA A 298 0.75 19.27 -9.02
N ASP A 299 -0.39 19.96 -9.01
CA ASP A 299 -0.47 21.32 -9.54
C ASP A 299 -0.90 22.40 -8.51
N GLU A 300 -1.37 22.06 -7.30
CA GLU A 300 -2.21 23.00 -6.52
C GLU A 300 -1.67 23.49 -5.15
N VAL A 301 -0.69 22.85 -4.51
CA VAL A 301 -0.19 23.27 -3.16
C VAL A 301 0.61 24.56 -3.18
N GLU A 302 1.43 24.78 -4.22
CA GLU A 302 2.31 25.95 -4.28
C GLU A 302 1.51 27.27 -4.25
N GLN A 303 0.29 27.25 -4.82
CA GLN A 303 -0.63 28.39 -4.78
C GLN A 303 -1.28 28.58 -3.40
N ALA A 304 -1.47 27.50 -2.62
CA ALA A 304 -1.99 27.55 -1.26
C ALA A 304 -1.07 28.36 -0.33
N TYR A 305 0.23 28.08 -0.42
CA TYR A 305 1.23 28.64 0.47
C TYR A 305 1.35 30.16 0.32
N ARG A 306 1.32 30.65 -0.92
CA ARG A 306 1.39 32.10 -1.20
C ARG A 306 0.19 32.88 -0.64
N GLY A 307 -0.94 32.22 -0.38
CA GLY A 307 -2.12 32.83 0.22
C GLY A 307 -2.16 32.81 1.75
N LEU A 308 -1.27 32.06 2.43
CA LEU A 308 -1.17 32.00 3.89
C LEU A 308 -0.16 33.02 4.46
N GLU A 309 0.69 33.60 3.61
CA GLU A 309 1.66 34.64 4.00
C GLU A 309 1.07 36.06 3.98
N ASP A 310 -0.14 36.23 3.45
CA ASP A 310 -0.92 37.49 3.38
C ASP A 310 -1.96 37.61 4.51
#